data_AF-X8DXU6-F1
#
_entry.id   AF-X8DXU6-F1
#
_cell.length_a   1.000
_cell.length_b   1.000
_cell.length_c   1.000
_cell.angle_alpha   90.00
_cell.angle_beta   90.00
_cell.angle_gamma   90.00
#
_symmetry.space_group_name_H-M   'P 1'
#
loop_
_entity.id
_entity.type
_entity.pdbx_description
1 polymer ?
#
loop_
_entity_poly.entity_id
_entity_poly.type
_entity_poly.pdbx_seq_one_letter_code
_entity_poly.pdbx_strand_id
1 'polypeptide(L)' 'MIRGRPHPRDHRALRWVTAAELHTVDWVPADRGWLAALAEAL' A
#
# COMPACT_ATOMS: atom_id res chain seq x y z
N MET A 1 8.35 -19.19 14.83
CA MET A 1 8.38 -18.44 13.56
C MET A 1 6.97 -18.42 13.00
N ILE A 2 6.35 -17.25 12.83
CA ILE A 2 5.03 -17.15 12.19
C ILE A 2 5.27 -17.09 10.67
N ARG A 3 4.57 -17.94 9.91
CA ARG A 3 4.57 -17.95 8.44
C ARG A 3 3.14 -17.72 7.96
N GLY A 4 2.97 -16.88 6.94
CA GLY A 4 1.67 -16.59 6.34
C GLY A 4 1.83 -15.74 5.08
N ARG A 5 0.86 -15.86 4.16
CA ARG A 5 0.74 -14.97 3.00
C ARG A 5 -0.47 -14.06 3.20
N PRO A 6 -0.42 -12.78 2.79
CA PRO A 6 -1.58 -11.90 2.82
C PRO A 6 -2.69 -12.44 1.90
N HIS A 7 -3.94 -12.40 2.37
CA HIS A 7 -5.11 -12.74 1.58
C HIS A 7 -6.20 -11.68 1.78
N PRO A 8 -6.80 -11.15 0.71
CA PRO A 8 -7.92 -10.23 0.83
C PRO A 8 -9.16 -11.00 1.31
N ARG A 9 -9.62 -10.76 2.55
CA ARG A 9 -10.89 -11.32 3.05
C ARG A 9 -12.05 -10.35 2.78
N ASP A 10 -11.87 -9.10 3.24
CA ASP A 10 -12.86 -8.02 3.11
C ASP A 10 -12.39 -6.89 2.17
N HIS A 11 -11.20 -7.06 1.58
CA HIS A 11 -10.67 -6.14 0.56
C HIS A 11 -10.87 -6.72 -0.84
N ARG A 12 -10.92 -5.85 -1.85
CA ARG A 12 -11.07 -6.28 -3.24
C ARG A 12 -9.82 -6.98 -3.78
N ALA A 13 -8.64 -6.50 -3.42
CA ALA A 13 -7.35 -7.04 -3.87
C ALA A 13 -6.23 -6.58 -2.93
N LEU A 14 -5.09 -7.28 -2.96
CA LEU A 14 -3.85 -6.86 -2.31
C LEU A 14 -2.75 -6.75 -3.36
N ARG A 15 -1.96 -5.68 -3.29
CA ARG A 15 -0.78 -5.45 -4.12
C ARG A 15 0.33 -4.88 -3.26
N TRP A 16 1.50 -5.50 -3.32
CA TRP A 16 2.74 -4.87 -2.82
C TRP A 16 3.22 -3.87 -3.87
N VAL A 17 3.63 -2.69 -3.42
CA VAL A 17 4.08 -1.59 -4.30
C VAL A 17 5.42 -1.06 -3.83
N THR A 18 6.22 -0.61 -4.79
CA THR A 18 7.45 0.14 -4.54
C THR A 18 7.18 1.63 -4.31
N ALA A 19 8.17 2.37 -3.81
CA ALA A 19 8.08 3.83 -3.66
C ALA A 19 7.69 4.53 -4.99
N ALA A 20 8.29 4.11 -6.10
CA ALA A 20 8.01 4.67 -7.43
C ALA A 20 6.57 4.42 -7.91
N GLU A 21 5.90 3.39 -7.40
CA GLU A 21 4.54 3.05 -7.79
C GLU A 21 3.47 3.70 -6.91
N LEU A 22 3.84 4.36 -5.79
CA LEU A 22 2.86 4.97 -4.88
C LEU A 22 1.92 5.94 -5.59
N HIS A 23 2.44 6.73 -6.54
CA HIS A 23 1.65 7.71 -7.30
C HIS A 23 0.74 7.08 -8.37
N THR A 24 0.88 5.77 -8.64
CA THR A 24 0.06 5.04 -9.61
C THR A 24 -1.19 4.41 -8.99
N VAL A 25 -1.26 4.34 -7.66
CA VAL A 25 -2.39 3.76 -6.93
C VAL A 25 -3.48 4.81 -6.75
N ASP A 26 -4.72 4.41 -6.99
CA ASP A 26 -5.88 5.25 -6.72
C ASP A 26 -6.23 5.26 -5.22
N TRP A 27 -5.52 6.10 -4.47
CA TRP A 27 -5.72 6.23 -3.03
C TRP A 27 -7.01 6.96 -2.69
N VAL A 28 -7.66 6.48 -1.63
CA VAL A 28 -8.75 7.21 -0.98
C VAL A 28 -8.26 8.58 -0.51
N PRO A 29 -9.09 9.64 -0.55
CA PRO A 29 -8.64 11.00 -0.24
C PRO A 29 -7.94 11.16 1.12
N ALA A 30 -8.39 10.43 2.13
CA ALA A 30 -7.83 10.47 3.49
C ALA A 30 -6.36 10.05 3.54
N ASP A 31 -5.93 9.14 2.67
CA ASP A 31 -4.61 8.52 2.73
C ASP A 31 -3.56 9.28 1.89
N ARG A 32 -4.00 10.17 0.99
CA ARG A 32 -3.10 10.90 0.08
C ARG A 32 -2.09 11.79 0.82
N GLY A 33 -2.42 12.24 2.03
CA GLY A 33 -1.51 13.03 2.87
C GLY A 33 -0.25 12.28 3.31
N TRP A 34 -0.26 10.95 3.26
CA TRP A 34 0.86 10.11 3.73
C TRP A 34 1.88 9.76 2.64
N LEU A 35 1.58 10.02 1.36
CA LEU A 35 2.39 9.49 0.26
C LEU A 35 3.85 9.96 0.27
N ALA A 36 4.11 11.21 0.67
CA ALA A 36 5.47 11.73 0.77
C ALA A 36 6.27 10.98 1.85
N ALA A 37 5.72 10.84 3.05
CA ALA A 37 6.37 10.13 4.15
C ALA A 37 6.57 8.64 3.84
N LEU A 38 5.62 8.01 3.14
CA LEU A 38 5.74 6.61 2.70
C LEU A 38 6.85 6.45 1.65
N ALA A 39 6.98 7.38 0.71
CA ALA A 39 8.03 7.33 -0.30
C ALA A 39 9.44 7.48 0.31
N GLU A 40 9.58 8.26 1.38
CA GLU A 40 10.85 8.42 2.11
C GLU A 40 11.21 7.19 2.96
N ALA A 41 10.23 6.41 3.40
CA ALA A 41 10.42 5.27 4.29
C ALA A 41 10.67 3.92 3.57
N LEU A 42 10.43 3.86 2.26
CA LEU A 42 10.55 2.67 1.40
C LEU A 42 11.89 2.63 0.67
#